data_AF-B1ZCG1-F1
#
_entry.id   AF-B1ZCG1-F1
#
_cell.length_a   1.000
_cell.length_b   1.000
_cell.length_c   1.000
_cell.angle_alpha   90.00
_cell.angle_beta   90.00
_cell.angle_gamma   90.00
#
_symmetry.space_group_name_H-M   'P 1'
#
loop_
_entity.id
_entity.type
_entity.pdbx_description
1 polymer ?
#
loop_
_entity_poly.entity_id
_entity_poly.type
_entity_poly.pdbx_seq_one_letter_code
_entity_poly.pdbx_strand_id
1 'polypeptide(L)'
;MKRVYYVEPYVKSLAVELHSDTIVTELPQRPKDGKAPTQAQMVIVPFTGVGERMHEDFFIKKGDLKDEHGTFVPPGGGLPEHAVRLRDLASVERRAASLVPEA
;
A
#
# COMPACT_ATOMS: atom_id res chain seq x y z
N MET A 1 11.57 -19.42 8.44
CA MET A 1 10.20 -18.86 8.41
C MET A 1 9.82 -18.63 6.95
N LYS A 2 8.71 -19.20 6.46
CA LYS A 2 8.20 -18.96 5.10
C LYS A 2 7.09 -17.90 5.20
N ARG A 3 7.31 -16.71 4.64
CA ARG A 3 6.39 -15.56 4.73
C ARG A 3 6.15 -14.98 3.34
N VAL A 4 4.90 -14.67 3.03
CA VAL A 4 4.47 -14.05 1.77
C VAL A 4 3.66 -12.80 2.08
N TYR A 5 3.95 -11.72 1.36
CA TYR A 5 3.16 -10.51 1.35
C TYR A 5 2.39 -10.42 0.04
N TYR A 6 1.13 -10.00 0.08
CA TYR A 6 0.31 -9.80 -1.11
C TYR A 6 -0.29 -8.39 -1.13
N VAL A 7 -0.35 -7.77 -2.31
CA VAL A 7 -0.78 -6.38 -2.48
C VAL A 7 -2.30 -6.24 -2.63
N GLU A 8 -2.99 -7.31 -3.00
CA GLU A 8 -4.43 -7.24 -3.27
C GLU A 8 -5.25 -6.94 -2.00
N PRO A 9 -6.22 -6.01 -2.04
CA PRO A 9 -6.96 -5.57 -0.86
C PRO A 9 -8.02 -6.56 -0.37
N TYR A 10 -8.36 -7.57 -1.17
CA TYR A 10 -9.42 -8.52 -0.84
C TYR A 10 -8.90 -9.94 -0.88
N VAL A 11 -9.32 -10.73 0.10
CA VAL A 11 -9.13 -12.17 0.11
C VAL A 11 -10.01 -12.77 -0.99
N LYS A 12 -9.46 -12.90 -2.20
CA LYS A 12 -10.17 -13.51 -3.34
C LYS A 12 -10.20 -15.04 -3.26
N SER A 13 -9.63 -15.62 -2.20
CA SER A 13 -9.35 -17.05 -2.11
C SER A 13 -9.78 -17.61 -0.75
N LEU A 14 -10.51 -18.73 -0.78
CA LEU A 14 -10.84 -19.53 0.41
C LEU A 14 -9.64 -20.32 0.96
N ALA A 15 -8.40 -20.04 0.49
CA ALA A 15 -7.21 -20.79 0.87
C ALA A 15 -6.96 -20.84 2.39
N VAL A 16 -7.30 -19.78 3.13
CA VAL A 16 -7.16 -19.76 4.60
C VAL A 16 -8.14 -20.74 5.25
N GLU A 17 -9.36 -20.84 4.73
CA GLU A 17 -10.38 -21.75 5.24
C GLU A 17 -10.07 -23.21 4.88
N LEU A 18 -9.67 -23.46 3.63
CA LEU A 18 -9.38 -24.80 3.11
C LEU A 18 -8.05 -25.39 3.61
N HIS A 19 -7.09 -24.54 4.02
CA HIS A 19 -5.75 -24.94 4.46
C HIS A 19 -5.38 -24.30 5.81
N SER A 20 -6.34 -24.23 6.73
CA SER A 20 -6.18 -23.62 8.06
C SER A 20 -5.14 -24.32 8.95
N ASP A 21 -4.79 -25.56 8.64
CA ASP A 21 -3.71 -26.32 9.26
C ASP A 21 -2.32 -25.84 8.82
N THR A 22 -2.21 -25.23 7.63
CA THR A 22 -0.95 -24.93 6.95
C THR A 22 -0.70 -23.43 6.79
N ILE A 23 -1.74 -22.60 6.75
CA ILE A 23 -1.67 -21.16 6.44
C ILE A 23 -2.27 -20.32 7.56
N VAL A 24 -1.61 -19.19 7.87
CA VAL A 24 -2.17 -18.14 8.73
C VAL A 24 -2.01 -16.76 8.11
N THR A 25 -2.85 -15.82 8.53
CA THR A 25 -2.87 -14.44 8.03
C THR A 25 -2.31 -13.40 9.00
N GLU A 26 -1.90 -13.82 10.19
CA GLU A 26 -1.35 -12.93 11.21
C GLU A 26 0.14 -13.17 11.42
N LEU A 27 0.86 -12.08 11.69
CA LEU A 27 2.25 -12.18 12.09
C LEU A 27 2.32 -12.72 13.52
N PRO A 28 3.21 -13.69 13.81
CA PRO A 28 3.39 -14.15 15.18
C PRO A 28 3.85 -13.01 16.07
N GLN A 29 3.27 -12.95 17.27
CA GLN A 29 3.72 -12.04 18.30
C GLN A 29 5.18 -12.33 18.66
N ARG A 30 5.97 -11.28 18.81
CA ARG A 30 7.36 -11.42 19.23
C ARG A 30 7.39 -11.72 20.73
N PRO A 31 8.00 -12.84 21.18
CA PRO A 31 8.23 -13.11 22.59
C PRO A 31 8.99 -11.96 23.26
N LYS A 32 8.64 -11.63 24.52
CA LYS A 32 9.32 -10.59 25.31
C LYS A 32 10.82 -10.87 25.48
N ASP A 33 11.18 -12.15 25.41
CA ASP A 33 12.52 -12.69 25.61
C ASP A 33 13.43 -12.46 24.39
N GLY A 34 12.96 -11.75 23.35
CA GLY A 34 13.74 -11.40 22.16
C GLY A 34 13.95 -12.54 21.16
N LYS A 35 13.62 -13.78 21.54
CA LYS A 35 13.69 -14.97 20.67
C LYS A 35 12.80 -14.79 19.44
N ALA A 36 13.25 -15.34 18.30
CA ALA A 36 12.42 -15.38 17.11
C ALA A 36 11.18 -16.25 17.38
N PRO A 37 9.97 -15.79 17.02
CA PRO A 37 8.78 -16.63 17.16
C PRO A 37 8.88 -17.87 16.29
N THR A 38 8.54 -19.02 16.86
CA THR A 38 8.40 -20.28 16.12
C THR A 38 7.06 -20.31 15.42
N GLN A 39 7.08 -20.32 14.09
CA GLN A 39 5.89 -20.46 13.23
C GLN A 39 6.09 -21.65 12.30
N ALA A 40 5.29 -22.71 12.49
CA ALA A 40 5.29 -23.87 11.60
C ALA A 40 4.52 -23.60 10.31
N GLN A 41 3.44 -22.85 10.41
CA GLN A 41 2.55 -22.49 9.31
C GLN A 41 3.16 -21.40 8.41
N MET A 42 2.76 -21.39 7.15
CA MET A 42 3.09 -20.31 6.23
C MET A 42 2.27 -19.06 6.56
N VAL A 43 2.94 -17.90 6.63
CA VAL A 43 2.28 -16.62 6.93
C VAL A 43 2.01 -15.87 5.64
N ILE A 44 0.74 -15.62 5.32
CA ILE A 44 0.30 -14.82 4.17
C ILE A 44 -0.39 -13.56 4.68
N VAL A 45 0.29 -12.42 4.61
CA VAL A 45 -0.21 -11.15 5.17
C VAL A 45 -0.42 -10.12 4.08
N PRO A 46 -1.48 -9.30 4.15
CA PRO A 46 -1.63 -8.18 3.22
C PRO A 46 -0.47 -7.21 3.42
N PHE A 47 0.04 -6.69 2.31
CA PHE A 47 1.07 -5.67 2.33
C PHE A 47 0.44 -4.35 2.80
N THR A 48 0.93 -3.84 3.93
CA THR A 48 0.56 -2.52 4.46
C THR A 48 1.74 -1.59 4.28
N GLY A 49 1.63 -0.63 3.37
CA GLY A 49 2.71 0.31 3.08
C GLY A 49 2.38 1.22 1.89
N VAL A 50 3.44 1.76 1.28
CA VAL A 50 3.33 2.56 0.07
C VAL A 50 3.03 1.63 -1.10
N GLY A 51 1.84 1.77 -1.69
CA GLY A 51 1.47 1.01 -2.89
C GLY A 51 2.44 1.31 -4.04
N GLU A 52 2.62 0.35 -4.95
CA GLU A 52 3.60 0.45 -6.04
C GLU A 52 3.48 1.75 -6.85
N ARG A 53 2.25 2.18 -7.14
CA ARG A 53 1.97 3.46 -7.86
C ARG A 53 2.48 4.70 -7.13
N MET A 54 2.61 4.64 -5.81
CA MET A 54 3.07 5.75 -4.98
C MET A 54 4.57 5.67 -4.69
N HIS A 55 5.25 4.59 -5.09
CA HIS A 55 6.67 4.39 -4.80
C HIS A 55 7.52 5.55 -5.38
N GLU A 56 7.22 5.95 -6.61
CA GLU A 56 7.91 7.06 -7.27
C GLU A 56 7.71 8.40 -6.57
N ASP A 57 6.52 8.63 -6.01
CA ASP A 57 6.22 9.87 -5.30
C ASP A 57 6.99 9.99 -3.97
N PHE A 58 7.25 8.87 -3.29
CA PHE A 58 7.84 8.89 -1.94
C PHE A 58 9.34 8.59 -1.92
N PHE A 59 9.84 7.76 -2.83
CA PHE A 59 11.21 7.21 -2.76
C PHE A 59 12.11 7.67 -3.90
N ILE A 60 11.57 8.31 -4.94
CA ILE A 60 12.38 8.90 -6.00
C ILE A 60 12.53 10.39 -5.73
N LYS A 61 13.78 10.87 -5.77
CA LYS A 61 14.10 12.29 -5.61
C LYS A 61 13.49 13.09 -6.77
N LYS A 62 12.45 13.86 -6.48
CA LYS A 62 11.83 14.82 -7.41
C LYS A 62 12.46 16.21 -7.22
N GLY A 63 13.25 16.64 -8.19
CA GLY A 63 13.90 17.97 -8.19
C GLY A 63 15.15 18.08 -7.33
N ASP A 64 15.76 19.26 -7.30
CA ASP A 64 16.97 19.51 -6.54
C ASP A 64 16.67 19.86 -5.08
N LEU A 65 17.42 19.21 -4.18
CA LEU A 65 17.38 19.46 -2.74
C LEU A 65 18.43 20.49 -2.31
N LYS A 66 19.13 21.09 -3.26
CA LYS A 66 20.18 22.07 -3.03
C LYS A 66 20.07 23.20 -4.03
N ASP A 67 20.36 24.42 -3.58
CA ASP A 67 20.49 25.58 -4.46
C ASP A 67 21.85 25.60 -5.18
N GLU A 68 22.07 26.62 -6.02
CA GLU A 68 23.33 26.84 -6.76
C GLU A 68 24.55 27.02 -5.86
N HIS A 69 24.34 27.35 -4.58
CA HIS A 69 25.37 27.51 -3.56
C HIS A 69 25.57 26.26 -2.69
N GLY A 70 24.82 25.18 -2.96
CA GLY A 70 24.89 23.91 -2.25
C GLY A 70 24.13 23.89 -0.91
N THR A 71 23.37 24.92 -0.60
CA THR A 71 22.53 24.99 0.61
C THR A 71 21.32 24.09 0.44
N PHE A 72 20.99 23.31 1.48
CA PHE A 72 19.82 22.44 1.45
C PHE A 72 18.53 23.27 1.36
N VAL A 73 17.70 22.97 0.36
CA VAL A 73 16.37 23.54 0.18
C VAL A 73 15.36 22.43 0.43
N PRO A 74 14.57 22.47 1.52
CA PRO A 74 13.56 21.46 1.76
C PRO A 74 12.51 21.50 0.65
N PRO A 75 12.07 20.33 0.15
CA PRO A 75 11.03 20.29 -0.86
C PRO A 75 9.75 20.92 -0.29
N GLY A 76 9.11 21.78 -1.07
CA GLY A 76 7.79 22.30 -0.72
C GLY A 76 6.81 21.15 -0.57
N GLY A 77 6.08 21.11 0.56
CA GLY A 77 5.05 20.10 0.76
C GLY A 77 4.02 20.12 -0.38
N GLY A 78 3.66 18.95 -0.89
CA GLY A 78 2.75 18.81 -2.01
C GLY A 78 1.96 17.51 -1.93
N LEU A 79 0.82 17.45 -2.62
CA LEU A 79 0.10 16.20 -2.79
C LEU A 79 0.87 15.30 -3.76
N PRO A 80 1.06 14.01 -3.45
CA PRO A 80 1.64 13.06 -4.39
C PRO A 80 0.89 13.07 -5.71
N GLU A 81 1.62 12.87 -6.81
CA GLU A 81 1.08 12.95 -8.16
C GLU A 81 0.03 11.87 -8.40
N HIS A 82 0.29 10.67 -7.90
CA HIS A 82 -0.60 9.52 -8.04
C HIS A 82 -1.61 9.37 -6.90
N ALA A 83 -1.70 10.35 -6.00
CA ALA A 83 -2.72 10.34 -4.97
C ALA A 83 -4.12 10.42 -5.59
N VAL A 84 -4.98 9.46 -5.25
CA VAL A 84 -6.39 9.49 -5.68
C VAL A 84 -7.08 10.68 -5.02
N ARG A 85 -7.45 11.65 -5.84
CA ARG A 85 -8.18 12.84 -5.40
C ARG A 85 -9.65 12.50 -5.33
N LEU A 86 -10.13 12.10 -4.15
CA LEU A 86 -11.55 11.71 -3.94
C LEU A 86 -12.55 12.78 -4.40
N ARG A 87 -12.18 14.06 -4.28
CA ARG A 87 -13.00 15.19 -4.76
C ARG A 87 -13.07 15.26 -6.29
N ASP A 88 -12.00 14.87 -6.98
CA ASP A 88 -11.94 14.86 -8.44
C ASP A 88 -12.73 13.66 -8.99
N LEU A 89 -12.73 12.53 -8.27
CA LEU A 89 -13.57 11.37 -8.62
C LEU A 89 -15.06 11.73 -8.63
N ALA A 90 -15.54 12.44 -7.61
CA ALA A 90 -16.92 12.92 -7.55
C ALA A 90 -17.28 13.90 -8.70
N SER A 91 -16.29 14.59 -9.27
CA SER A 91 -16.48 15.43 -10.46
C SER A 91 -16.63 14.58 -11.72
N VAL A 92 -15.78 13.57 -11.87
CA VAL A 92 -15.85 12.59 -12.98
C VAL A 92 -17.17 11.83 -12.95
N GLU A 93 -17.60 11.35 -11.79
CA GLU A 93 -18.86 10.62 -11.62
C GLU A 93 -20.07 11.48 -12.01
N ARG A 94 -20.12 12.74 -11.57
CA ARG A 94 -21.20 13.67 -11.98
C ARG A 94 -21.22 13.92 -13.48
N ARG A 95 -20.04 14.07 -14.10
CA ARG A 95 -19.93 14.19 -15.55
C ARG A 95 -20.41 12.93 -16.26
N ALA A 96 -20.03 11.76 -15.77
CA ALA A 96 -20.49 10.49 -16.34
C ALA A 96 -22.01 10.34 -16.24
N ALA A 97 -22.61 10.70 -15.10
CA ALA A 97 -24.06 10.69 -14.91
C ALA A 97 -24.79 11.62 -15.90
N SER A 98 -24.23 12.81 -16.21
CA SER A 98 -24.82 13.73 -17.20
C SER A 98 -24.78 13.26 -18.65
N LEU A 99 -24.01 12.19 -18.96
CA LEU A 99 -23.89 11.64 -20.30
C LEU A 99 -24.86 10.49 -20.58
N VAL A 100 -25.59 10.02 -19.56
CA VAL A 100 -26.62 8.99 -19.72
C VAL A 100 -27.91 9.68 -20.18
N PRO A 101 -28.40 9.43 -21.41
CA PRO A 101 -29.69 9.96 -21.84
C PRO A 101 -30.81 9.31 -21.01
N GLU A 102 -31.79 10.11 -20.58
CA GLU A 102 -33.01 9.56 -19.97
C GLU A 102 -33.72 8.66 -20.98
N ALA A 103 -34.01 7.42 -20.55
CA ALA A 103 -34.68 6.39 -21.34
C ALA A 103 -36.21 6.51 -21.22
#